data_AF-A0A938VZF3-F1
#
_entry.id   AF-A0A938VZF3-F1
#
_cell.length_a   1.000
_cell.length_b   1.000
_cell.length_c   1.000
_cell.angle_alpha   90.00
_cell.angle_beta   90.00
_cell.angle_gamma   90.00
#
_symmetry.space_group_name_H-M   'P 1'
#
loop_
_entity.id
_entity.type
_entity.pdbx_description
1 polymer ?
#
loop_
_entity_poly.entity_id
_entity_poly.type
_entity_poly.pdbx_seq_one_letter_code
_entity_poly.pdbx_strand_id
1 'polypeptide(L)'
;MPKKSSSIRRPASTEPVALARWRQILLLLTIIPMLAGVILFVAAWADWVFIGAQAEQTVTGALLALLGFAAANLLQSRWLLACGWTSAAAAVWLVVSRPAPWAGAVGAIAGATALIAVVIEFGRRFRRPAAGG
;
A
#
# COMPACT_ATOMS: atom_id res chain seq x y z
N MET A 1 20.71 57.59 9.18
CA MET A 1 20.08 56.51 8.40
C MET A 1 20.76 55.18 8.72
N PRO A 2 20.15 54.25 9.48
CA PRO A 2 20.80 52.98 9.81
C PRO A 2 20.59 51.93 8.70
N LYS A 3 21.69 51.25 8.31
CA LYS A 3 21.70 50.15 7.32
C LYS A 3 21.03 48.90 7.91
N LYS A 4 19.97 48.42 7.26
CA LYS A 4 19.31 47.13 7.54
C LYS A 4 20.23 45.99 7.12
N SER A 5 20.74 45.23 8.09
CA SER A 5 21.44 43.97 7.87
C SER A 5 20.42 42.86 7.58
N SER A 6 20.40 42.34 6.36
CA SER A 6 19.58 41.19 5.98
C SER A 6 20.31 39.91 6.37
N SER A 7 19.88 39.27 7.46
CA SER A 7 20.34 37.94 7.82
C SER A 7 19.78 36.91 6.83
N ILE A 8 20.67 36.33 6.04
CA ILE A 8 20.39 35.18 5.17
C ILE A 8 20.05 33.99 6.09
N ARG A 9 18.76 33.65 6.19
CA ARG A 9 18.31 32.37 6.77
C ARG A 9 18.80 31.25 5.86
N ARG A 10 19.84 30.52 6.31
CA ARG A 10 20.18 29.22 5.74
C ARG A 10 18.98 28.27 5.90
N PRO A 11 18.56 27.52 4.87
CA PRO A 11 17.57 26.49 5.04
C PRO A 11 18.14 25.41 5.97
N ALA A 12 17.38 25.03 6.98
CA ALA A 12 17.72 23.92 7.86
C ALA A 12 17.82 22.65 6.99
N SER A 13 19.01 22.06 6.95
CA SER A 13 19.23 20.73 6.38
C SER A 13 18.26 19.77 7.07
N THR A 14 17.29 19.26 6.32
CA THR A 14 16.34 18.27 6.80
C THR A 14 17.09 16.94 6.84
N GLU A 15 17.77 16.66 7.96
CA GLU A 15 18.32 15.33 8.17
C GLU A 15 17.18 14.29 8.10
N PRO A 16 17.39 13.15 7.42
CA PRO A 16 16.42 12.08 7.42
C PRO A 16 16.29 11.57 8.85
N VAL A 17 15.15 11.83 9.50
CA VAL A 17 14.82 11.31 10.82
C VAL A 17 14.97 9.78 10.76
N ALA A 18 16.02 9.26 11.40
CA ALA A 18 16.28 7.83 11.43
C ALA A 18 15.03 7.12 11.99
N LEU A 19 14.44 6.24 11.17
CA LEU A 19 13.30 5.43 11.61
C LEU A 19 13.71 4.64 12.85
N ALA A 20 12.87 4.66 13.89
CA ALA A 20 13.09 3.86 15.08
C ALA A 20 13.28 2.38 14.70
N ARG A 21 14.32 1.71 15.23
CA ARG A 21 14.71 0.34 14.85
C ARG A 21 13.55 -0.66 14.88
N TRP A 22 12.62 -0.51 15.84
CA TRP A 22 11.43 -1.37 15.92
C TRP A 22 10.51 -1.24 14.70
N ARG A 23 10.35 -0.04 14.13
CA ARG A 23 9.55 0.18 12.90
C ARG A 23 10.20 -0.49 11.69
N GLN A 24 11.53 -0.48 11.61
CA GLN A 24 12.26 -1.17 10.54
C GLN A 24 12.05 -2.69 10.63
N ILE A 25 12.12 -3.26 11.84
CA ILE A 25 11.85 -4.68 12.05
C ILE A 25 10.41 -5.03 11.67
N LEU A 26 9.41 -4.24 12.08
CA LEU A 26 8.02 -4.47 11.69
C LEU A 26 7.81 -4.33 10.19
N LEU A 27 8.47 -3.38 9.52
CA LEU A 27 8.41 -3.27 8.07
C LEU A 27 8.99 -4.51 7.39
N LEU A 28 10.14 -5.01 7.84
CA LEU A 28 10.71 -6.27 7.35
C LEU A 28 9.75 -7.44 7.58
N LEU A 29 9.07 -7.48 8.73
CA LEU A 29 8.08 -8.51 9.03
C LEU A 29 6.90 -8.48 8.06
N THR A 30 6.45 -7.30 7.60
CA THR A 30 5.38 -7.19 6.60
C THR A 30 5.79 -7.64 5.19
N ILE A 31 7.09 -7.66 4.89
CA ILE A 31 7.59 -8.11 3.58
C ILE A 31 7.40 -9.61 3.39
N ILE A 32 7.54 -10.40 4.46
CA ILE A 32 7.41 -11.87 4.40
C ILE A 32 6.04 -12.31 3.87
N PRO A 33 4.89 -11.94 4.49
CA PRO A 33 3.59 -12.32 3.96
C PRO A 33 3.33 -11.68 2.60
N MET A 34 3.82 -10.46 2.34
CA MET A 34 3.66 -9.81 1.05
C MET A 34 4.32 -10.62 -0.08
N LEU A 35 5.59 -11.01 0.09
CA LEU A 35 6.32 -11.80 -0.89
C LEU A 35 5.73 -13.20 -1.05
N ALA A 36 5.39 -13.86 0.07
CA ALA A 36 4.70 -15.14 0.03
C ALA A 36 3.40 -15.04 -0.78
N GLY A 37 2.63 -13.97 -0.56
CA GLY A 37 1.41 -13.69 -1.30
C GLY A 37 1.63 -13.53 -2.80
N VAL A 38 2.61 -12.73 -3.20
CA VAL A 38 2.99 -12.53 -4.61
C VAL A 38 3.43 -13.85 -5.24
N ILE A 39 4.25 -14.64 -4.55
CA ILE A 39 4.71 -15.95 -5.04
C ILE A 39 3.52 -16.89 -5.24
N LEU A 40 2.63 -17.01 -4.26
CA LEU A 40 1.45 -17.89 -4.36
C LEU A 40 0.50 -17.45 -5.49
N PHE A 41 0.28 -16.14 -5.63
CA PHE A 41 -0.57 -15.57 -6.67
C PHE A 41 -0.03 -15.84 -8.08
N VAL A 42 1.27 -15.60 -8.29
CA VAL A 42 1.94 -15.84 -9.59
C VAL A 42 2.05 -17.34 -9.88
N ALA A 43 2.36 -18.15 -8.87
CA ALA A 43 2.42 -19.60 -9.03
C ALA A 43 1.08 -20.18 -9.47
N ALA A 44 -0.04 -19.69 -8.93
CA ALA A 44 -1.36 -20.12 -9.34
C ALA A 44 -1.64 -19.83 -10.81
N TRP A 45 -1.08 -18.75 -11.37
CA TRP A 45 -1.17 -18.41 -12.80
C TRP A 45 -0.32 -19.33 -13.70
N ALA A 46 0.74 -19.94 -13.14
CA ALA A 46 1.58 -20.91 -13.82
C ALA A 46 1.13 -22.37 -13.59
N ASP A 47 -0.12 -22.57 -13.13
CA ASP A 47 -0.68 -23.86 -12.74
C ASP A 47 0.11 -24.60 -11.64
N TRP A 48 0.95 -23.88 -10.89
CA TRP A 48 1.67 -24.43 -9.74
C TRP A 48 0.86 -24.20 -8.46
N VAL A 49 0.31 -25.30 -7.93
CA VAL A 49 -0.51 -25.29 -6.71
C VAL A 49 0.28 -25.88 -5.54
N PHE A 50 0.56 -25.03 -4.56
CA PHE A 50 1.24 -25.37 -3.31
C PHE A 50 0.27 -25.60 -2.15
N ILE A 51 -0.90 -24.95 -2.16
CA ILE A 51 -1.87 -24.99 -1.05
C ILE A 51 -3.29 -24.95 -1.62
N GLY A 52 -4.16 -25.87 -1.17
CA GLY A 52 -5.58 -25.87 -1.52
C GLY A 52 -5.83 -26.03 -3.01
N ALA A 53 -6.90 -25.43 -3.52
CA ALA A 53 -7.20 -25.35 -4.96
C ALA A 53 -6.58 -24.10 -5.61
N GLN A 54 -6.37 -24.11 -6.94
CA GLN A 54 -5.81 -22.97 -7.69
C GLN A 54 -6.53 -21.65 -7.42
N ALA A 55 -7.87 -21.65 -7.38
CA ALA A 55 -8.67 -20.48 -7.06
C ALA A 55 -8.44 -19.97 -5.63
N GLU A 56 -8.36 -20.87 -4.65
CA GLU A 56 -8.11 -20.55 -3.25
C GLU A 56 -6.70 -20.00 -3.04
N GLN A 57 -5.70 -20.59 -3.71
CA GLN A 57 -4.33 -20.09 -3.70
C GLN A 57 -4.25 -18.70 -4.33
N THR A 58 -4.96 -18.47 -5.44
CA THR A 58 -5.02 -17.15 -6.09
C THR A 58 -5.57 -16.09 -5.13
N VAL A 59 -6.70 -16.37 -4.47
CA VAL A 59 -7.28 -15.44 -3.49
C VAL A 59 -6.35 -15.23 -2.30
N THR A 60 -5.82 -16.32 -1.73
CA THR A 60 -4.92 -16.26 -0.57
C THR A 60 -3.66 -15.45 -0.89
N GLY A 61 -3.06 -15.69 -2.06
CA GLY A 61 -1.90 -14.95 -2.55
C GLY A 61 -2.18 -13.46 -2.70
N ALA A 62 -3.31 -13.12 -3.34
CA ALA A 62 -3.74 -11.73 -3.49
C ALA A 62 -3.95 -11.05 -2.13
N LEU A 63 -4.61 -11.71 -1.17
CA LEU A 63 -4.87 -11.14 0.16
C LEU A 63 -3.59 -10.92 0.96
N LEU A 64 -2.68 -11.90 0.96
CA LEU A 64 -1.38 -11.78 1.63
C LEU A 64 -0.55 -10.63 1.04
N ALA A 65 -0.52 -10.51 -0.29
CA ALA A 65 0.17 -9.42 -0.97
C ALA A 65 -0.44 -8.06 -0.61
N LEU A 66 -1.75 -7.90 -0.80
CA LEU A 66 -2.45 -6.63 -0.60
C LEU A 66 -2.44 -6.18 0.86
N LEU A 67 -2.70 -7.09 1.80
CA LEU A 67 -2.68 -6.77 3.23
C LEU A 67 -1.25 -6.55 3.75
N GLY A 68 -0.25 -7.25 3.20
CA GLY A 68 1.16 -6.96 3.45
C GLY A 68 1.52 -5.53 3.02
N PHE A 69 1.12 -5.12 1.82
CA PHE A 69 1.26 -3.74 1.35
C PHE A 69 0.50 -2.73 2.22
N ALA A 70 -0.73 -3.06 2.63
CA ALA A 70 -1.52 -2.20 3.51
C ALA A 70 -0.82 -1.99 4.86
N ALA A 71 -0.34 -3.07 5.49
CA ALA A 71 0.39 -3.04 6.74
C ALA A 71 1.69 -2.24 6.64
N ALA A 72 2.45 -2.43 5.55
CA ALA A 72 3.66 -1.64 5.31
C ALA A 72 3.35 -0.14 5.18
N ASN A 73 2.30 0.24 4.44
CA ASN A 73 1.88 1.64 4.31
C ASN A 73 1.35 2.22 5.62
N LEU A 74 0.64 1.42 6.43
CA LEU A 74 0.19 1.79 7.75
C LEU A 74 1.36 2.11 8.68
N LEU A 75 2.38 1.23 8.70
CA LEU A 75 3.62 1.44 9.45
C LEU A 75 4.42 2.65 8.97
N GLN A 76 4.32 3.01 7.69
CA GLN A 76 4.88 4.23 7.10
C GLN A 76 3.99 5.47 7.29
N SER A 77 2.87 5.35 8.02
CA SER A 77 1.88 6.43 8.24
C SER A 77 1.25 6.98 6.95
N ARG A 78 1.25 6.17 5.89
CA ARG A 78 0.60 6.46 4.60
C ARG A 78 -0.84 5.95 4.61
N TRP A 79 -1.66 6.56 5.46
CA TRP A 79 -3.03 6.11 5.76
C TRP A 79 -3.92 5.96 4.53
N LEU A 80 -3.86 6.90 3.58
CA LEU A 80 -4.67 6.83 2.36
C LEU A 80 -4.36 5.57 1.54
N LEU A 81 -3.06 5.24 1.39
CA LEU A 81 -2.64 4.03 0.70
C LEU A 81 -3.00 2.78 1.50
N ALA A 82 -2.80 2.78 2.81
CA ALA A 82 -3.18 1.66 3.66
C ALA A 82 -4.68 1.33 3.47
N CYS A 83 -5.56 2.34 3.56
CA CYS A 83 -6.98 2.18 3.29
C CYS A 83 -7.26 1.69 1.86
N GLY A 84 -6.57 2.23 0.87
CA GLY A 84 -6.71 1.80 -0.52
C GLY A 84 -6.39 0.32 -0.72
N TRP A 85 -5.25 -0.15 -0.20
CA TRP A 85 -4.84 -1.55 -0.29
C TRP A 85 -5.75 -2.49 0.51
N THR A 86 -6.20 -2.09 1.70
CA THR A 86 -7.19 -2.86 2.47
C THR A 86 -8.52 -2.94 1.73
N SER A 87 -8.96 -1.85 1.11
CA SER A 87 -10.19 -1.83 0.31
C SER A 87 -10.08 -2.72 -0.94
N ALA A 88 -8.91 -2.76 -1.58
CA ALA A 88 -8.63 -3.69 -2.68
C ALA A 88 -8.70 -5.16 -2.21
N ALA A 89 -8.09 -5.47 -1.05
CA ALA A 89 -8.16 -6.81 -0.47
C ALA A 89 -9.61 -7.24 -0.17
N ALA A 90 -10.40 -6.33 0.40
CA ALA A 90 -11.82 -6.57 0.65
C ALA A 90 -12.60 -6.81 -0.65
N ALA A 91 -12.32 -6.04 -1.71
CA ALA A 91 -12.94 -6.23 -3.02
C ALA A 91 -12.65 -7.63 -3.59
N VAL A 92 -11.39 -8.06 -3.58
CA VAL A 92 -10.98 -9.40 -4.05
C VAL A 92 -11.72 -10.47 -3.26
N TRP A 93 -11.71 -10.40 -1.94
CA TRP A 93 -12.37 -11.39 -1.10
C TRP A 93 -13.89 -11.44 -1.30
N LEU A 94 -14.54 -10.28 -1.42
CA LEU A 94 -15.99 -10.21 -1.64
C LEU A 94 -16.38 -10.76 -3.01
N VAL A 95 -15.66 -10.38 -4.06
CA VAL A 95 -16.01 -10.78 -5.44
C VAL A 95 -15.74 -12.25 -5.68
N VAL A 96 -14.67 -12.80 -5.10
CA VAL A 96 -14.22 -14.16 -5.41
C VAL A 96 -14.71 -15.20 -4.39
N SER A 97 -14.76 -14.85 -3.10
CA SER A 97 -15.05 -15.82 -2.04
C SER A 97 -16.46 -15.76 -1.49
N ARG A 98 -17.28 -14.77 -1.87
CA ARG A 98 -18.65 -14.62 -1.35
C ARG A 98 -19.70 -14.76 -2.46
N PRO A 99 -20.45 -15.87 -2.49
CA PRO A 99 -21.51 -16.08 -3.48
C PRO A 99 -22.80 -15.28 -3.20
N ALA A 100 -22.72 -14.20 -2.43
CA ALA A 100 -23.90 -13.42 -2.05
C ALA A 100 -24.23 -12.37 -3.14
N PRO A 101 -25.52 -12.12 -3.45
CA PRO A 101 -25.91 -11.21 -4.53
C PRO A 101 -25.44 -9.75 -4.28
N TRP A 102 -25.31 -9.35 -3.02
CA TRP A 102 -24.80 -8.04 -2.64
C TRP A 102 -23.27 -7.94 -2.72
N ALA A 103 -22.55 -9.06 -2.68
CA ALA A 103 -21.09 -9.06 -2.56
C ALA A 103 -20.41 -8.45 -3.78
N GLY A 104 -20.96 -8.67 -4.98
CA GLY A 104 -20.47 -8.04 -6.20
C GLY A 104 -20.58 -6.51 -6.17
N ALA A 105 -21.71 -5.96 -5.73
CA ALA A 105 -21.92 -4.52 -5.63
C ALA A 105 -21.01 -3.88 -4.57
N VAL A 106 -20.93 -4.48 -3.38
CA VAL A 106 -20.04 -3.98 -2.31
C VAL A 106 -18.56 -4.12 -2.72
N GLY A 107 -18.21 -5.22 -3.38
CA GLY A 107 -16.87 -5.45 -3.92
C GLY A 107 -16.50 -4.41 -4.97
N ALA A 108 -17.41 -4.03 -5.87
CA ALA A 108 -17.18 -2.99 -6.86
C ALA A 108 -16.96 -1.61 -6.21
N ILE A 109 -17.75 -1.26 -5.18
CA ILE A 109 -17.57 -0.02 -4.42
C ILE A 109 -16.20 0.01 -3.71
N ALA A 110 -15.81 -1.11 -3.10
CA ALA A 110 -14.50 -1.25 -2.48
C ALA A 110 -13.38 -1.12 -3.52
N GLY A 111 -13.49 -1.78 -4.67
CA GLY A 111 -12.53 -1.66 -5.77
C GLY A 111 -12.39 -0.23 -6.29
N ALA A 112 -13.50 0.48 -6.48
CA ALA A 112 -13.49 1.88 -6.89
C ALA A 112 -12.82 2.78 -5.83
N THR A 113 -13.13 2.57 -4.55
CA THR A 113 -12.53 3.30 -3.43
C THR A 113 -11.01 3.09 -3.38
N ALA A 114 -10.56 1.85 -3.55
CA ALA A 114 -9.16 1.49 -3.62
C ALA A 114 -8.44 2.24 -4.77
N LEU A 115 -9.02 2.20 -5.97
CA LEU A 115 -8.47 2.86 -7.14
C LEU A 115 -8.37 4.37 -6.94
N ILE A 116 -9.44 5.00 -6.43
CA ILE A 116 -9.47 6.43 -6.13
C ILE A 116 -8.37 6.79 -5.12
N ALA A 117 -8.20 6.02 -4.04
CA ALA A 117 -7.17 6.27 -3.04
C ALA A 117 -5.76 6.23 -3.63
N VAL A 118 -5.47 5.24 -4.49
CA VAL A 118 -4.18 5.11 -5.17
C VAL A 118 -3.94 6.25 -6.15
N VAL A 119 -4.93 6.60 -6.98
CA VAL A 119 -4.84 7.70 -7.96
C VAL A 119 -4.65 9.05 -7.28
N ILE A 120 -5.38 9.32 -6.19
CA ILE A 120 -5.21 10.57 -5.41
C ILE A 120 -3.80 10.67 -4.87
N GLU A 121 -3.27 9.61 -4.27
CA GLU A 121 -1.92 9.64 -3.69
C GLU A 121 -0.85 9.82 -4.79
N PHE A 122 -1.01 9.14 -5.92
CA PHE A 122 -0.12 9.30 -7.07
C PHE A 122 -0.18 10.74 -7.58
N GLY A 123 -1.37 11.28 -7.84
CA GLY A 123 -1.58 12.66 -8.27
C GLY A 123 -0.99 13.70 -7.30
N ARG A 124 -1.09 13.47 -5.97
CA ARG A 124 -0.45 14.32 -4.96
C ARG A 124 1.08 14.30 -5.06
N ARG A 125 1.69 13.17 -5.43
CA ARG A 125 3.15 13.07 -5.63
C ARG A 125 3.61 13.79 -6.89
N PHE A 126 2.88 13.68 -8.00
CA PHE A 126 3.23 14.39 -9.25
C PHE A 126 3.02 15.91 -9.13
N ARG A 127 2.00 16.34 -8.38
CA ARG A 127 1.71 17.77 -8.17
C ARG A 127 2.61 18.43 -7.14
N ARG A 128 3.44 17.68 -6.41
CA ARG A 128 4.55 18.26 -5.62
C ARG A 128 5.72 18.41 -6.59
N PRO A 129 5.96 19.61 -7.14
CA PRO A 129 7.16 19.82 -7.94
C PRO A 129 8.35 19.52 -7.03
N ALA A 130 9.41 18.95 -7.58
CA ALA A 130 10.70 18.88 -6.90
C ALA A 130 11.09 20.30 -6.46
N ALA A 131 10.86 20.64 -5.21
CA ALA A 131 11.36 21.86 -4.63
C ALA A 131 12.86 21.66 -4.37
N GLY A 132 13.68 22.07 -5.33
CA GLY A 132 15.17 22.03 -5.32
C GLY A 132 15.71 20.71 -5.88
N GLY A 133 16.64 20.67 -6.84
CA GLY A 133 17.75 21.61 -7.05
C GLY A 133 18.96 21.10 -6.30
#